data_AF-A0A6L8Q7B9-F1
#
_entry.id   AF-A0A6L8Q7B9-F1
#
_cell.length_a   1.000
_cell.length_b   1.000
_cell.length_c   1.000
_cell.angle_alpha   90.00
_cell.angle_beta   90.00
_cell.angle_gamma   90.00
#
_symmetry.space_group_name_H-M   'P 1'
#
loop_
_entity.id
_entity.type
_entity.pdbx_description
1 polymer ?
#
loop_
_entity_poly.entity_id
_entity_poly.type
_entity_poly.pdbx_seq_one_letter_code
_entity_poly.pdbx_strand_id
1 'polypeptide(L)'
;WAWALKRALTRMEEARAVAATGAISGAVGTYSSIDPFVEQYVCEKLGLTPDPLSTQVLARDRHAQVMAALAVTASTIESIAMQVRLLQQSDVIEAEEPFAKGKKGSSAMP
;
A
#
# COMPACT_ATOMS: atom_id res chain seq x y z
N TRP A 1 8.64 -6.03 -16.55
CA TRP A 1 8.19 -5.87 -15.14
C TRP A 1 8.66 -4.57 -14.48
N ALA A 2 9.93 -4.17 -14.61
CA ALA A 2 10.47 -2.97 -13.95
C ALA A 2 9.62 -1.68 -14.13
N TRP A 3 9.17 -1.38 -15.35
CA TRP A 3 8.31 -0.22 -15.60
C TRP A 3 6.90 -0.34 -14.98
N ALA A 4 6.35 -1.55 -14.86
CA ALA A 4 5.08 -1.76 -14.18
C ALA A 4 5.23 -1.51 -12.67
N LEU A 5 6.32 -1.99 -12.07
CA LEU A 5 6.68 -1.72 -10.67
C LEU A 5 6.98 -0.23 -10.45
N LYS A 6 7.62 0.46 -11.39
CA LYS A 6 7.81 1.92 -11.31
C LYS A 6 6.48 2.67 -11.26
N ARG A 7 5.49 2.28 -12.08
CA ARG A 7 4.14 2.86 -12.00
C ARG A 7 3.43 2.49 -10.70
N ALA A 8 3.65 1.28 -10.17
CA ALA A 8 3.11 0.88 -8.88
C ALA A 8 3.69 1.73 -7.74
N LEU A 9 5.01 1.99 -7.76
CA LEU A 9 5.68 2.88 -6.80
C LEU A 9 5.05 4.28 -6.80
N THR A 10 4.86 4.90 -7.97
CA THR A 10 4.20 6.22 -8.06
C THR A 10 2.82 6.21 -7.42
N ARG A 11 1.98 5.20 -7.71
CA ARG A 11 0.65 5.09 -7.10
C ARG A 11 0.70 4.89 -5.58
N MET A 12 1.68 4.14 -5.10
CA MET A 12 1.89 3.91 -3.67
C MET A 12 2.36 5.19 -2.96
N GLU A 13 3.20 5.99 -3.60
CA GLU A 13 3.62 7.31 -3.09
C GLU A 13 2.44 8.29 -3.04
N GLU A 14 1.62 8.34 -4.09
CA GLU A 14 0.38 9.14 -4.13
C GLU A 14 -0.61 8.69 -3.04
N ALA A 15 -0.86 7.39 -2.91
CA ALA A 15 -1.73 6.83 -1.88
C ALA A 15 -1.21 7.11 -0.46
N ARG A 16 0.11 7.05 -0.25
CA ARG A 16 0.75 7.42 1.01
C ARG A 16 0.51 8.89 1.33
N ALA A 17 0.65 9.80 0.36
CA ALA A 17 0.40 11.22 0.56
C ALA A 17 -1.06 11.49 0.95
N VAL A 18 -2.01 10.81 0.28
CA VAL A 18 -3.45 10.92 0.58
C VAL A 18 -3.81 10.36 1.96
N ALA A 19 -3.15 9.28 2.37
CA ALA A 19 -3.34 8.66 3.68
C ALA A 19 -2.69 9.44 4.82
N ALA A 20 -1.64 10.22 4.53
CA ALA A 20 -0.93 11.07 5.49
C ALA A 20 -1.73 12.35 5.81
N THR A 21 -3.00 12.18 6.19
CA THR A 21 -3.90 13.25 6.59
C THR A 21 -4.47 12.97 7.98
N GLY A 22 -4.47 13.97 8.85
CA GLY A 22 -5.03 13.91 10.20
C GLY A 22 -6.28 14.78 10.33
N ALA A 23 -7.14 14.47 11.30
CA ALA A 23 -8.30 15.29 11.64
C ALA A 23 -8.50 15.36 13.17
N ILE A 24 -8.56 16.58 13.71
CA ILE A 24 -8.81 16.91 15.13
C ILE A 24 -9.78 18.10 15.19
N SER A 25 -10.93 17.93 14.54
CA SER A 25 -11.93 18.97 14.26
C SER A 25 -13.16 18.92 15.18
N GLY A 26 -13.14 18.09 16.22
CA GLY A 26 -14.24 17.90 17.16
C GLY A 26 -15.33 16.95 16.66
N ALA A 27 -16.44 16.87 17.41
CA ALA A 27 -17.45 15.81 17.27
C ALA A 27 -18.08 15.68 15.87
N VAL A 28 -18.23 16.80 15.15
CA VAL A 28 -18.88 16.85 13.83
C VAL A 28 -18.06 17.63 12.79
N GLY A 29 -16.80 17.95 13.08
CA GLY A 29 -15.94 18.64 12.11
C GLY A 29 -16.04 20.16 12.07
N THR A 30 -16.63 20.79 13.09
CA THR A 30 -16.93 22.23 13.10
C THR A 30 -16.01 23.06 13.98
N TYR A 31 -15.03 22.46 14.66
CA TYR A 31 -14.14 23.14 15.60
C TYR A 31 -14.86 23.84 16.76
N SER A 32 -16.12 23.49 17.06
CA SER A 32 -16.95 24.18 18.05
C SER A 32 -16.43 24.07 19.49
N SER A 33 -15.65 23.03 19.79
CA SER A 33 -15.11 22.76 21.12
C SER A 33 -13.58 22.60 21.12
N ILE A 34 -12.90 22.88 20.00
CA ILE A 34 -11.46 22.70 19.86
C ILE A 34 -10.89 23.73 18.90
N ASP A 35 -9.83 24.41 19.31
CA ASP A 35 -9.14 25.39 18.47
C ASP A 35 -8.43 24.69 17.29
N PRO A 36 -8.60 25.17 16.04
CA PRO A 36 -7.91 24.62 14.87
C PRO A 36 -6.37 24.54 15.00
N PHE A 37 -5.76 25.38 15.84
CA PHE A 37 -4.33 25.31 16.16
C PHE A 37 -3.92 23.93 16.70
N VAL A 38 -4.80 23.25 17.45
CA VAL A 38 -4.50 21.92 18.02
C VAL A 38 -4.30 20.90 16.90
N GLU A 39 -5.15 20.93 15.87
CA GLU A 39 -5.01 20.05 14.71
C GLU A 39 -3.73 20.32 13.95
N GLN A 40 -3.43 21.60 13.67
CA GLN A 40 -2.20 22.01 12.99
C GLN A 40 -0.96 21.54 13.75
N TYR A 41 -0.90 21.82 15.05
CA TYR A 41 0.21 21.45 15.91
C TYR A 41 0.43 19.93 15.93
N VAL A 42 -0.62 19.14 16.14
CA VAL A 42 -0.49 17.67 16.23
C VAL A 42 -0.14 17.08 14.87
N CYS A 43 -0.78 17.53 13.79
CA CYS A 43 -0.49 17.04 12.44
C CYS A 43 0.96 17.33 12.05
N GLU A 44 1.46 18.55 12.32
CA GLU A 44 2.86 18.91 12.07
C GLU A 44 3.82 17.98 12.83
N LYS A 45 3.58 17.74 14.14
CA LYS A 45 4.42 16.85 14.96
C LYS A 45 4.41 15.40 14.50
N LEU A 46 3.36 14.95 13.84
CA LEU A 46 3.22 13.60 13.31
C LEU A 46 3.59 13.48 11.82
N GLY A 47 3.95 14.59 11.15
CA GLY A 47 4.22 14.61 9.71
C GLY A 47 2.98 14.32 8.86
N LEU A 48 1.81 14.77 9.32
CA LEU A 48 0.52 14.64 8.64
C LEU A 48 0.06 16.00 8.11
N THR A 49 -0.78 15.97 7.09
CA THR A 49 -1.50 17.16 6.61
C THR A 49 -2.84 17.27 7.34
N PRO A 50 -3.22 18.42 7.90
CA PRO A 50 -4.58 18.64 8.42
C PRO A 50 -5.63 18.46 7.31
N ASP A 51 -6.75 17.80 7.61
CA ASP A 51 -7.86 17.66 6.66
C ASP A 51 -8.57 19.02 6.50
N PRO A 52 -8.74 19.54 5.27
CA PRO A 52 -9.29 20.89 5.08
C PRO A 52 -10.77 20.99 5.49
N LEU A 53 -11.50 19.87 5.49
CA LEU A 53 -12.90 19.78 5.90
C LEU A 53 -13.23 18.34 6.27
N SER A 54 -13.01 18.02 7.54
CA SER A 54 -13.35 16.72 8.12
C SER A 54 -14.76 16.71 8.69
N THR A 55 -15.30 15.51 8.89
CA THR A 55 -16.49 15.29 9.72
C THR A 55 -16.04 14.75 11.09
N GLN A 56 -16.82 13.89 11.74
CA GLN A 56 -16.34 13.10 12.89
C GLN A 56 -15.17 12.18 12.49
N VAL A 57 -15.10 11.79 11.22
CA VAL A 57 -14.06 10.92 10.66
C VAL A 57 -13.48 11.51 9.38
N LEU A 58 -12.27 11.09 9.04
CA LEU A 58 -11.70 11.31 7.71
C LEU A 58 -12.56 10.64 6.64
N ALA A 59 -12.71 11.32 5.52
CA ALA A 59 -13.42 10.79 4.36
C ALA A 59 -12.78 9.46 3.88
N ARG A 60 -13.62 8.47 3.58
CA ARG A 60 -13.18 7.09 3.31
C ARG A 60 -12.71 6.85 1.88
N ASP A 61 -12.90 7.80 0.98
CA ASP A 61 -12.26 7.82 -0.34
C ASP A 61 -10.72 7.72 -0.24
N ARG A 62 -10.12 8.40 0.75
CA ARG A 62 -8.68 8.30 1.07
C ARG A 62 -8.24 6.85 1.31
N HIS A 63 -9.05 6.10 2.05
CA HIS A 63 -8.79 4.71 2.40
C HIS A 63 -9.00 3.80 1.19
N ALA A 64 -10.03 4.07 0.39
CA ALA A 64 -10.29 3.36 -0.85
C ALA A 64 -9.13 3.51 -1.83
N GLN A 65 -8.53 4.71 -1.95
CA GLN A 65 -7.35 4.92 -2.79
C GLN A 65 -6.14 4.11 -2.32
N VAL A 66 -5.89 4.02 -1.01
CA VAL A 66 -4.85 3.15 -0.45
C VAL A 66 -5.09 1.69 -0.84
N MET A 67 -6.32 1.19 -0.63
CA MET A 67 -6.67 -0.18 -0.97
C MET A 67 -6.54 -0.46 -2.47
N ALA A 68 -6.92 0.49 -3.33
CA ALA A 68 -6.78 0.37 -4.77
C ALA A 68 -5.29 0.33 -5.20
N ALA A 69 -4.44 1.18 -4.63
CA ALA A 69 -3.02 1.18 -4.93
C ALA A 69 -2.34 -0.13 -4.50
N LEU A 70 -2.71 -0.68 -3.33
CA LEU A 70 -2.26 -1.98 -2.86
C LEU A 70 -2.71 -3.11 -3.80
N ALA A 71 -3.98 -3.13 -4.19
CA ALA A 71 -4.54 -4.16 -5.07
C ALA A 71 -3.85 -4.16 -6.44
N VAL A 72 -3.66 -2.99 -7.06
CA VAL A 72 -2.97 -2.86 -8.36
C VAL A 72 -1.52 -3.32 -8.28
N THR A 73 -0.84 -3.01 -7.17
CA THR A 73 0.54 -3.48 -6.93
C THR A 73 0.58 -4.99 -6.78
N ALA A 74 -0.34 -5.57 -6.01
CA ALA A 74 -0.45 -7.02 -5.83
C ALA A 74 -0.71 -7.75 -7.16
N SER A 75 -1.61 -7.25 -8.01
CA SER A 75 -1.85 -7.81 -9.35
C SER A 75 -0.60 -7.77 -10.24
N THR A 76 0.23 -6.73 -10.10
CA THR A 76 1.51 -6.67 -10.83
C THR A 76 2.48 -7.74 -10.36
N ILE A 77 2.55 -7.97 -9.05
CA ILE A 77 3.41 -9.01 -8.45
C ILE A 77 2.91 -10.41 -8.83
N GLU A 78 1.60 -10.64 -8.80
CA GLU A 78 0.98 -11.90 -9.22
C GLU A 78 1.33 -12.25 -10.67
N SER A 79 1.26 -11.28 -11.59
CA SER A 79 1.63 -11.50 -12.99
C SER A 79 3.10 -11.91 -13.14
N ILE A 80 4.02 -11.35 -12.35
CA ILE A 80 5.44 -11.74 -12.34
C ILE A 80 5.58 -13.16 -11.80
N ALA A 81 4.93 -13.46 -10.67
CA ALA A 81 4.97 -14.79 -10.06
C ALA A 81 4.42 -15.87 -11.00
N MET A 82 3.35 -15.56 -11.74
CA MET A 82 2.80 -16.46 -12.75
C MET A 82 3.83 -16.77 -13.85
N GLN A 83 4.54 -15.75 -14.34
CA GLN A 83 5.58 -15.96 -15.36
C GLN A 83 6.75 -16.80 -14.81
N VAL A 84 7.20 -16.56 -13.58
CA VAL A 84 8.24 -17.40 -12.94
C VAL A 84 7.78 -18.86 -12.84
N ARG A 85 6.53 -19.11 -12.43
CA ARG A 85 5.96 -20.46 -12.35
C ARG A 85 5.92 -21.16 -13.71
N LEU A 86 5.63 -20.44 -14.78
CA LEU A 86 5.59 -20.99 -16.14
C LEU A 86 7.01 -21.33 -16.64
N LEU A 87 7.99 -20.46 -16.38
CA LEU A 87 9.39 -20.69 -16.76
C LEU A 87 10.03 -21.86 -16.00
N GLN A 88 9.56 -22.16 -14.79
CA GLN A 88 10.02 -23.28 -13.96
C GLN A 88 9.33 -24.62 -14.27
N GLN A 89 8.44 -24.68 -15.26
CA GLN A 89 7.84 -25.96 -15.67
C GLN A 89 8.92 -26.95 -16.14
N SER A 90 8.76 -28.22 -15.79
CA SER A 90 9.74 -29.28 -16.10
C SER A 90 10.01 -29.47 -17.60
N ASP A 91 9.06 -29.07 -18.46
CA ASP A 91 9.22 -29.14 -19.91
C ASP A 91 9.85 -27.86 -20.51
N VAL A 92 10.06 -26.82 -19.70
CA VAL A 92 10.57 -25.49 -20.11
C VAL A 92 11.96 -25.23 -19.51
N ILE A 93 12.07 -25.21 -18.17
CA ILE A 93 13.33 -25.04 -17.40
C ILE A 93 14.16 -23.81 -17.84
N GLU A 94 13.52 -22.66 -17.98
CA GLU A 94 14.21 -21.40 -18.33
C GLU A 94 14.60 -20.58 -17.09
N ALA A 95 13.88 -20.76 -15.98
CA ALA A 95 14.17 -20.13 -14.70
C ALA A 95 13.74 -21.02 -13.54
N GLU A 96 14.38 -20.86 -12.38
CA GLU A 96 14.03 -21.58 -11.16
C GLU A 96 14.07 -20.62 -9.96
N GLU A 97 13.13 -20.77 -9.03
CA GLU A 97 13.25 -20.11 -7.73
C GLU A 97 14.50 -20.57 -6.96
N PRO A 98 15.15 -19.68 -6.19
CA PRO A 98 16.30 -20.06 -5.39
C PRO A 98 16.01 -21.24 -4.44
N PHE A 99 16.83 -22.28 -4.55
CA PHE A 99 16.72 -23.48 -3.72
C PHE A 99 17.93 -23.62 -2.79
N ALA A 100 17.72 -23.40 -1.50
CA ALA A 100 18.79 -23.45 -0.50
C ALA A 100 19.12 -24.88 -0.07
N LYS A 101 20.38 -25.13 0.30
CA LYS A 101 20.82 -26.41 0.84
C LYS A 101 20.00 -26.79 2.08
N GLY A 102 19.39 -27.99 2.05
CA GLY A 102 18.55 -28.49 3.14
C GLY A 102 17.06 -28.15 3.01
N LYS A 103 16.67 -27.30 2.03
CA LYS A 103 15.27 -27.14 1.65
C LYS A 103 14.80 -28.47 1.04
N LYS A 104 13.64 -28.97 1.47
CA LYS A 104 12.96 -30.10 0.82
C LYS A 104 11.85 -29.56 -0.06
N GLY A 105 11.86 -29.90 -1.35
CA GLY A 105 10.82 -29.48 -2.30
C GLY A 105 9.55 -30.32 -2.15
N SER A 106 9.70 -31.59 -1.80
CA SER A 106 8.61 -32.49 -1.46
C SER A 106 9.05 -33.41 -0.32
N SER A 107 8.09 -33.87 0.49
CA SER A 107 8.36 -34.84 1.55
C SER A 107 8.57 -36.25 1.01
N ALA A 108 8.01 -36.55 -0.16
CA ALA A 108 7.96 -37.89 -0.75
C ALA A 108 8.77 -38.03 -2.04
N MET A 109 9.07 -36.90 -2.72
CA MET A 109 9.92 -36.90 -3.92
C MET A 109 11.24 -36.18 -3.59
N PRO A 110 12.38 -36.90 -3.64
CA PRO A 110 13.71 -36.33 -3.43
C PRO A 110 14.06 -35.24 -4.45
#